data_AF-A0A8I1JMI9-F1
#
_entry.id   AF-A0A8I1JMI9-F1
#
_cell.length_a   1.000
_cell.length_b   1.000
_cell.length_c   1.000
_cell.angle_alpha   90.00
_cell.angle_beta   90.00
_cell.angle_gamma   90.00
#
_symmetry.space_group_name_H-M   'P 1'
#
loop_
_entity.id
_entity.type
_entity.pdbx_description
1 polymer ?
#
loop_
_entity_poly.entity_id
_entity_poly.type
_entity_poly.pdbx_seq_one_letter_code
_entity_poly.pdbx_strand_id
1 'polypeptide(L)'
;MSQQNITIQNFDEALLEQLRAEVDVHNVDIGKAHISHLGGSSYSINFDKPVVDIDRFCPGAPSQLIAKSAGQAEGLMLLWAKRIQVAERQAIRNGVVCGWDTAKINREPITATEMDRYRRRIAEAKLQAKIAAELVKAVEQAQKQANNVAAADLAARYPGTVVAPREKKTPVADVPGPVATLRGKSK
;
A
#
# COMPACT_ATOMS: atom_id res chain seq x y z
N MET A 1 -0.97 18.45 -1.24
CA MET A 1 -0.49 18.09 0.12
C MET A 1 -1.72 18.04 1.03
N SER A 2 -2.24 16.85 1.33
CA SER A 2 -3.41 16.70 2.21
C SER A 2 -2.97 16.84 3.67
N GLN A 3 -3.40 17.90 4.35
CA GLN A 3 -3.28 18.02 5.79
C GLN A 3 -4.21 16.99 6.42
N GLN A 4 -3.65 15.90 6.94
CA GLN A 4 -4.43 14.94 7.70
C GLN A 4 -4.72 15.56 9.07
N ASN A 5 -6.01 15.66 9.43
CA ASN A 5 -6.43 15.99 10.80
C ASN A 5 -6.06 14.82 11.72
N ILE A 6 -4.82 14.83 12.21
CA ILE A 6 -4.39 13.91 13.26
C ILE A 6 -5.05 14.37 14.55
N THR A 7 -5.86 13.50 15.16
CA THR A 7 -6.45 13.69 16.48
C THR A 7 -5.38 14.17 17.45
N ILE A 8 -5.58 15.34 18.06
CA ILE A 8 -4.64 15.96 18.99
C ILE A 8 -4.49 15.01 20.19
N GLN A 9 -3.43 14.21 20.19
CA GLN A 9 -3.01 13.46 21.37
C GLN A 9 -2.37 14.47 22.33
N ASN A 10 -2.90 14.53 23.55
CA ASN A 10 -2.24 15.22 24.64
C ASN A 10 -1.13 14.28 25.15
N PHE A 11 0.11 14.75 25.09
CA PHE A 11 1.27 14.05 25.64
C PHE A 11 1.51 14.59 27.05
N ASP A 12 1.30 13.74 28.06
CA ASP A 12 1.72 14.02 29.43
C ASP A 12 3.20 13.62 29.62
N GLU A 13 3.80 14.03 30.74
CA GLU A 13 5.24 13.79 30.98
C GLU A 13 5.57 12.31 31.00
N ALA A 14 4.71 11.47 31.60
CA ALA A 14 4.90 10.02 31.66
C ALA A 14 4.93 9.38 30.26
N LEU A 15 4.04 9.79 29.36
CA LEU A 15 4.04 9.31 27.98
C LEU A 15 5.27 9.79 27.20
N LEU A 16 5.74 11.02 27.45
CA LEU A 16 6.97 11.53 26.80
C LEU A 16 8.20 10.75 27.25
N GLU A 17 8.35 10.48 28.55
CA GLU A 17 9.43 9.63 29.07
C GLU A 17 9.38 8.22 28.48
N GLN A 18 8.19 7.63 28.39
CA GLN A 18 8.00 6.34 27.73
C GLN A 18 8.45 6.39 26.26
N LEU A 19 8.06 7.42 25.50
CA LEU A 19 8.42 7.55 24.09
C LEU A 19 9.92 7.75 23.89
N ARG A 20 10.58 8.53 24.76
CA ARG A 20 12.05 8.68 24.77
C ARG A 20 12.73 7.31 24.98
N ALA A 21 12.31 6.57 26.00
CA ALA A 21 12.84 5.24 26.28
C ALA A 21 12.56 4.24 25.13
N GLU A 22 11.39 4.31 24.51
CA GLU A 22 11.07 3.47 23.35
C GLU A 22 11.93 3.80 22.14
N VAL A 23 12.21 5.08 21.89
CA VAL A 23 13.09 5.54 20.81
C VAL A 23 14.51 4.99 20.98
N ASP A 24 15.03 5.03 22.21
CA ASP A 24 16.34 4.44 22.55
C ASP A 24 16.36 2.93 22.33
N VAL A 25 15.36 2.22 22.86
CA VAL A 25 15.24 0.75 22.70
C VAL A 25 15.19 0.35 21.22
N HIS A 26 14.56 1.16 20.38
CA HIS A 26 14.43 0.91 18.95
C HIS A 26 15.57 1.49 18.13
N ASN A 27 16.63 2.07 18.71
CA ASN A 27 17.73 2.69 17.97
C ASN A 27 17.21 3.62 16.85
N VAL A 28 16.24 4.49 17.16
CA VAL A 28 15.63 5.38 16.17
C VAL A 28 16.56 6.56 15.93
N ASP A 29 16.84 6.84 14.66
CA ASP A 29 17.63 7.99 14.26
C ASP A 29 16.75 9.26 14.26
N ILE A 30 16.84 10.03 15.34
CA ILE A 30 16.06 11.28 15.49
C ILE A 30 16.53 12.34 14.49
N GLY A 31 17.74 12.21 13.91
CA GLY A 31 18.27 13.16 12.93
C GLY A 31 17.43 13.28 11.65
N LYS A 32 16.54 12.32 11.38
CA LYS A 32 15.60 12.32 10.24
C LYS A 32 14.30 13.07 10.49
N ALA A 33 14.16 13.71 11.66
CA ALA A 33 13.01 14.52 12.01
C ALA A 33 13.47 15.86 12.57
N HIS A 34 12.80 16.93 12.15
CA HIS A 34 13.18 18.29 12.52
C HIS A 34 11.98 19.07 13.03
N ILE A 35 12.14 19.70 14.19
CA ILE A 35 11.16 20.63 14.75
C ILE A 35 11.59 22.05 14.36
N SER A 36 10.68 22.80 13.73
CA SER A 36 10.87 24.19 13.35
C SER A 36 9.75 25.05 13.92
N HIS A 37 10.12 26.16 14.54
CA HIS A 37 9.16 27.09 15.14
C HIS A 37 8.44 27.91 14.05
N LEU A 38 7.11 27.88 14.01
CA LEU A 38 6.33 28.59 12.98
C LEU A 38 5.96 30.03 13.37
N GLY A 39 6.20 30.41 14.63
CA GLY A 39 5.76 31.68 15.21
C GLY A 39 4.61 31.49 16.21
N GLY A 40 4.50 32.41 17.17
CA GLY A 40 3.54 32.28 18.28
C GLY A 40 3.85 31.07 19.17
N SER A 41 2.84 30.23 19.43
CA SER A 41 2.97 28.97 20.18
C SER A 41 2.94 27.71 19.29
N SER A 42 3.13 27.86 17.97
CA SER A 42 3.01 26.75 17.01
C SER A 42 4.36 26.24 16.52
N TYR A 43 4.44 24.92 16.38
CA TYR A 43 5.62 24.19 15.91
C TYR A 43 5.25 23.39 14.66
N SER A 44 6.15 23.34 13.68
CA SER A 44 6.12 22.34 12.61
C SER A 44 7.11 21.24 12.88
N ILE A 45 6.73 20.02 12.52
CA ILE A 45 7.57 18.84 12.58
C ILE A 45 7.67 18.35 11.14
N ASN A 46 8.87 18.32 10.60
CA ASN A 46 9.14 17.82 9.27
C ASN A 46 9.85 16.48 9.38
N PHE A 47 9.41 15.51 8.60
CA PHE A 47 10.01 14.18 8.51
C PHE A 47 10.67 14.02 7.15
N ASP A 48 11.84 13.41 7.15
CA ASP A 48 12.50 13.04 5.91
C ASP A 48 11.68 11.98 5.16
N LYS A 49 11.83 11.99 3.84
CA LYS A 49 11.21 10.97 3.00
C LYS A 49 11.78 9.59 3.38
N PRO A 50 10.92 8.58 3.58
CA PRO A 50 11.40 7.24 3.86
C PRO A 50 12.26 6.72 2.71
N VAL A 51 13.31 5.98 3.07
CA VAL A 51 14.27 5.38 2.13
C VAL A 51 13.60 4.32 1.26
N VAL A 52 12.55 3.70 1.80
CA VAL A 52 11.84 2.57 1.23
C VAL A 52 10.35 2.88 1.16
N ASP A 53 9.63 2.25 0.24
CA ASP A 53 8.18 2.28 0.23
C ASP A 53 7.63 1.55 1.47
N ILE A 54 7.00 2.33 2.36
CA ILE A 54 6.46 1.87 3.64
C ILE A 54 4.94 1.86 3.68
N ASP A 55 4.24 2.13 2.57
CA ASP A 55 2.78 2.28 2.56
C ASP A 55 2.05 1.04 3.10
N ARG A 56 2.64 -0.14 2.91
CA ARG A 56 2.12 -1.41 3.44
C ARG A 56 2.16 -1.51 4.97
N PHE A 57 3.13 -0.87 5.62
CA PHE A 57 3.39 -1.02 7.07
C PHE A 57 2.99 0.23 7.85
N CYS A 58 3.14 1.40 7.26
CA CYS A 58 2.75 2.68 7.84
C CYS A 58 1.96 3.50 6.81
N PRO A 59 0.70 3.12 6.55
CA PRO A 59 -0.13 3.87 5.61
C PRO A 59 -0.38 5.27 6.15
N GLY A 60 -0.19 6.29 5.29
CA GLY A 60 -0.41 7.68 5.67
C GLY A 60 0.69 8.28 6.55
N ALA A 61 1.93 7.81 6.43
CA ALA A 61 3.08 8.45 7.07
C ALA A 61 3.13 9.95 6.70
N PRO A 62 3.08 10.85 7.70
CA PRO A 62 3.05 12.29 7.44
C PRO A 62 4.45 12.78 7.05
N SER A 63 4.52 13.65 6.04
CA SER A 63 5.76 14.38 5.74
C SER A 63 5.94 15.60 6.64
N GLN A 64 4.82 16.19 7.07
CA GLN A 64 4.80 17.37 7.93
C GLN A 64 3.62 17.31 8.88
N LEU A 65 3.86 17.70 10.13
CA LEU A 65 2.84 17.88 11.16
C LEU A 65 2.95 19.23 11.82
N ILE A 66 1.84 19.69 12.39
CA ILE A 66 1.77 20.95 13.13
C ILE A 66 1.33 20.63 14.57
N ALA A 67 2.05 21.18 15.54
CA ALA A 67 1.79 21.05 16.96
C ALA A 67 1.58 22.43 17.60
N LYS A 68 0.77 22.49 18.66
CA LYS A 68 0.42 23.74 19.37
C LYS A 68 1.21 23.96 20.66
N SER A 69 2.04 22.99 21.05
CA SER A 69 2.90 23.06 22.22
C SER A 69 4.21 22.31 21.97
N ALA A 70 5.24 22.63 22.75
CA ALA A 70 6.54 21.99 22.64
C ALA A 70 6.48 20.48 23.00
N GLY A 71 5.78 20.13 24.09
CA GLY A 71 5.61 18.73 24.48
C GLY A 71 4.82 17.92 23.45
N GLN A 72 3.82 18.53 22.81
CA GLN A 72 3.12 17.89 21.69
C GLN A 72 4.02 17.73 20.47
N ALA A 73 4.87 18.72 20.19
CA ALA A 73 5.81 18.66 19.07
C ALA A 73 6.82 17.52 19.24
N GLU A 74 7.39 17.39 20.44
CA GLU A 74 8.29 16.30 20.79
C GLU A 74 7.60 14.93 20.71
N GLY A 75 6.45 14.79 21.36
CA GLY A 75 5.71 13.52 21.39
C GLY A 75 5.34 13.02 19.99
N LEU A 76 4.83 13.91 19.13
CA LEU A 76 4.52 13.58 17.74
C LEU A 76 5.78 13.25 16.92
N MET A 77 6.87 13.98 17.15
CA MET A 77 8.15 13.72 16.48
C MET A 77 8.65 12.30 16.82
N LEU A 78 8.76 11.97 18.11
CA LEU A 78 9.25 10.67 18.57
C LEU A 78 8.35 9.52 18.10
N LEU A 79 7.03 9.69 18.22
CA LEU A 79 6.04 8.69 17.80
C LEU A 79 6.17 8.35 16.31
N TRP A 80 6.19 9.38 15.45
CA TRP A 80 6.23 9.17 14.01
C TRP A 80 7.61 8.78 13.51
N ALA A 81 8.69 9.32 14.07
CA ALA A 81 10.05 8.88 13.75
C ALA A 81 10.24 7.38 14.04
N LYS A 82 9.76 6.92 15.19
CA LYS A 82 9.74 5.49 15.54
C LYS A 82 8.93 4.68 14.53
N ARG A 83 7.69 5.08 14.26
CA ARG A 83 6.78 4.35 13.34
C ARG A 83 7.34 4.23 11.93
N ILE A 84 7.86 5.33 11.38
CA ILE A 84 8.43 5.37 10.03
C ILE A 84 9.63 4.43 9.94
N GLN A 85 10.59 4.54 10.84
CA GLN A 85 11.81 3.73 10.78
C GLN A 85 11.57 2.25 11.08
N VAL A 86 10.65 1.92 11.99
CA VAL A 86 10.23 0.54 12.22
C VAL A 86 9.56 -0.02 10.97
N ALA A 87 8.71 0.76 10.30
CA ALA A 87 8.09 0.36 9.05
C ALA A 87 9.11 0.15 7.92
N GLU A 88 10.16 0.97 7.82
CA GLU A 88 11.26 0.75 6.87
C GLU A 88 11.97 -0.59 7.12
N ARG A 89 12.29 -0.89 8.39
CA ARG A 89 12.93 -2.15 8.78
C ARG A 89 12.05 -3.36 8.43
N GLN A 90 10.76 -3.26 8.72
CA GLN A 90 9.79 -4.29 8.38
C GLN A 90 9.67 -4.46 6.87
N ALA A 91 9.60 -3.37 6.08
CA ALA A 91 9.51 -3.45 4.62
C ALA A 91 10.71 -4.16 3.98
N ILE A 92 11.91 -3.92 4.50
CA ILE A 92 13.13 -4.56 4.01
C ILE A 92 13.15 -6.05 4.39
N ARG A 93 12.90 -6.36 5.67
CA ARG A 93 13.12 -7.69 6.24
C ARG A 93 11.93 -8.65 6.08
N ASN A 94 10.75 -8.13 5.75
CA ASN A 94 9.55 -8.95 5.60
C ASN A 94 9.77 -10.07 4.57
N GLY A 95 9.55 -11.31 5.02
CA GLY A 95 9.69 -12.53 4.23
C GLY A 95 11.12 -12.93 3.85
N VAL A 96 12.15 -12.25 4.36
CA VAL A 96 13.56 -12.55 4.04
C VAL A 96 14.29 -13.15 5.24
N VAL A 97 14.02 -12.60 6.42
CA VAL A 97 14.75 -12.99 7.62
C VAL A 97 14.01 -14.13 8.31
N CYS A 98 14.67 -15.29 8.43
CA CYS A 98 14.14 -16.46 9.14
C CYS A 98 14.70 -16.52 10.56
N GLY A 99 13.87 -16.86 11.55
CA GLY A 99 14.28 -17.05 12.94
C GLY A 99 14.50 -15.77 13.74
N TRP A 100 14.18 -14.58 13.20
CA TRP A 100 14.17 -13.35 13.98
C TRP A 100 12.78 -13.08 14.54
N ASP A 101 12.74 -12.69 15.80
CA ASP A 101 11.53 -12.16 16.41
C ASP A 101 11.28 -10.71 15.96
N THR A 102 10.03 -10.29 16.05
CA THR A 102 9.55 -8.94 15.72
C THR A 102 10.32 -7.87 16.47
N ALA A 103 10.62 -8.10 17.75
CA ALA A 103 11.43 -7.17 18.55
C ALA A 103 12.82 -6.98 17.95
N LYS A 104 13.47 -8.06 17.48
CA LYS A 104 14.79 -7.99 16.86
C LYS A 104 14.74 -7.24 15.53
N ILE A 105 13.75 -7.54 14.68
CA ILE A 105 13.51 -6.85 13.41
C ILE A 105 13.35 -5.34 13.62
N ASN A 106 12.61 -4.94 14.66
CA ASN A 106 12.31 -3.55 14.92
C ASN A 106 13.47 -2.78 15.58
N ARG A 107 14.41 -3.45 16.25
CA ARG A 107 15.52 -2.80 16.98
C ARG A 107 16.82 -2.70 16.19
N GLU A 108 17.11 -3.68 15.34
CA GLU A 108 18.38 -3.67 14.60
C GLU A 108 18.37 -2.62 13.48
N PRO A 109 19.41 -1.77 13.37
CA PRO A 109 19.51 -0.80 12.28
C PRO A 109 19.64 -1.50 10.94
N ILE A 110 19.27 -0.81 9.87
CA ILE A 110 19.34 -1.34 8.51
C ILE A 110 20.80 -1.32 8.04
N THR A 111 21.27 -2.46 7.54
CA THR A 111 22.62 -2.58 6.98
C THR A 111 22.65 -2.25 5.49
N ALA A 112 23.80 -1.80 4.97
CA ALA A 112 23.96 -1.51 3.54
C ALA A 112 23.71 -2.75 2.66
N THR A 113 24.11 -3.93 3.12
CA THR A 113 23.91 -5.19 2.40
C THR A 113 22.43 -5.57 2.30
N GLU A 114 21.63 -5.32 3.35
CA GLU A 114 20.18 -5.49 3.31
C GLU A 114 19.51 -4.55 2.30
N MET A 115 19.97 -3.30 2.22
CA MET A 115 19.47 -2.34 1.23
C MET A 115 19.74 -2.77 -0.21
N ASP A 116 20.94 -3.30 -0.49
CA ASP A 116 21.27 -3.80 -1.82
C ASP A 116 20.45 -5.04 -2.19
N ARG A 117 20.24 -5.95 -1.25
CA ARG A 117 19.33 -7.11 -1.44
C ARG A 117 17.90 -6.66 -1.70
N TYR A 118 17.42 -5.65 -0.96
CA TYR A 118 16.09 -5.10 -1.15
C TYR A 118 15.92 -4.49 -2.56
N ARG A 119 16.89 -3.70 -3.02
CA ARG A 119 16.90 -3.13 -4.37
C ARG A 119 16.90 -4.20 -5.46
N ARG A 120 17.70 -5.26 -5.29
CA ARG A 120 17.72 -6.41 -6.22
C ARG A 120 16.36 -7.11 -6.28
N ARG A 121 15.74 -7.37 -5.13
CA ARG A 121 14.41 -7.99 -5.06
C ARG A 121 13.35 -7.17 -5.80
N ILE A 122 13.37 -5.84 -5.69
CA ILE A 122 12.46 -4.97 -6.45
C ILE A 122 12.74 -5.07 -7.95
N ALA A 123 14.00 -5.05 -8.37
CA ALA A 123 14.38 -5.15 -9.78
C ALA A 123 13.93 -6.50 -10.38
N GLU A 124 14.15 -7.59 -9.64
CA GLU A 124 13.70 -8.94 -10.00
C GLU A 124 12.18 -9.01 -10.11
N ALA A 125 11.44 -8.51 -9.12
CA ALA A 125 9.97 -8.49 -9.15
C ALA A 125 9.42 -7.71 -10.35
N LYS A 126 10.05 -6.57 -10.70
CA LYS A 126 9.69 -5.80 -11.90
C LYS A 126 9.95 -6.58 -13.19
N LEU A 127 11.08 -7.30 -13.26
CA LEU A 127 11.42 -8.12 -14.41
C LEU A 127 10.45 -9.30 -14.56
N GLN A 128 10.14 -9.99 -13.47
CA GLN A 128 9.15 -11.07 -13.44
C GLN A 128 7.77 -10.58 -13.90
N ALA A 129 7.33 -9.40 -13.44
CA ALA A 129 6.07 -8.81 -13.87
C ALA A 129 6.05 -8.51 -15.38
N LYS A 130 7.17 -8.05 -15.95
CA LYS A 130 7.29 -7.85 -17.40
C LYS A 130 7.19 -9.16 -18.17
N ILE A 131 7.95 -10.18 -17.76
CA ILE A 131 7.92 -11.51 -18.38
C ILE A 131 6.51 -12.10 -18.30
N ALA A 132 5.85 -11.99 -17.15
CA ALA A 132 4.47 -12.46 -16.99
C ALA A 132 3.52 -11.76 -17.96
N ALA A 133 3.64 -10.43 -18.13
CA ALA A 133 2.82 -9.67 -19.08
C ALA A 133 3.10 -10.07 -20.55
N GLU A 134 4.36 -10.34 -20.89
CA GLU A 134 4.74 -10.84 -22.23
C GLU A 134 4.20 -12.24 -22.50
N LEU A 135 4.27 -13.14 -21.51
CA LEU A 135 3.72 -14.49 -21.59
C LEU A 135 2.20 -14.47 -21.79
N VAL A 136 1.48 -13.63 -21.04
CA VAL A 136 0.02 -13.47 -21.22
C VAL A 136 -0.30 -13.04 -22.64
N LYS A 137 0.42 -12.04 -23.18
CA LYS A 137 0.23 -11.58 -24.57
C LYS A 137 0.54 -12.68 -25.59
N ALA A 138 1.61 -13.44 -25.38
CA ALA A 138 1.99 -14.54 -26.28
C ALA A 138 0.94 -15.66 -26.29
N VAL A 139 0.40 -16.02 -25.11
CA VAL A 139 -0.67 -17.02 -24.99
C VAL A 139 -1.95 -16.53 -25.68
N GLU A 140 -2.33 -15.26 -25.51
CA GLU A 140 -3.48 -14.69 -26.21
C GLU A 140 -3.32 -14.71 -27.73
N GLN A 141 -2.12 -14.41 -28.24
CA GLN A 141 -1.83 -14.46 -29.68
C GLN A 141 -1.87 -15.90 -30.21
N ALA A 142 -1.25 -16.84 -29.51
CA ALA A 142 -1.26 -18.26 -29.87
C ALA A 142 -2.69 -18.81 -29.86
N GLN A 143 -3.50 -18.46 -28.86
CA GLN A 143 -4.90 -18.86 -28.79
C GLN A 143 -5.72 -18.27 -29.95
N LYS A 144 -5.50 -17.00 -30.31
CA LYS A 144 -6.15 -16.38 -31.47
C LYS A 144 -5.77 -17.09 -32.77
N GLN A 145 -4.49 -17.41 -32.96
CA GLN A 145 -4.02 -18.15 -34.13
C GLN A 145 -4.62 -19.56 -34.19
N ALA A 146 -4.61 -20.29 -33.07
CA ALA A 146 -5.22 -21.62 -32.98
C ALA A 146 -6.73 -21.58 -33.28
N ASN A 147 -7.44 -20.59 -32.75
CA ASN A 147 -8.86 -20.38 -33.04
C ASN A 147 -9.11 -20.06 -34.52
N ASN A 148 -8.26 -19.24 -35.15
CA ASN A 148 -8.37 -18.93 -36.57
C ASN A 148 -8.11 -20.15 -37.45
N VAL A 149 -7.10 -20.96 -37.12
CA VAL A 149 -6.81 -22.21 -37.84
C VAL A 149 -7.95 -23.22 -37.67
N ALA A 150 -8.45 -23.39 -36.44
CA ALA A 150 -9.59 -24.28 -36.16
C ALA A 150 -10.86 -23.82 -36.87
N ALA A 151 -11.13 -22.50 -36.91
CA ALA A 151 -12.26 -21.94 -37.65
C ALA A 151 -12.12 -22.17 -39.15
N ALA A 152 -10.93 -22.00 -39.72
CA ALA A 152 -10.66 -22.25 -41.13
C ALA A 152 -10.82 -23.74 -41.50
N ASP A 153 -10.33 -24.65 -40.65
CA ASP A 153 -10.49 -26.10 -40.84
C ASP A 153 -11.97 -26.51 -40.75
N LEU A 154 -12.73 -25.98 -39.78
CA LEU A 154 -14.18 -26.20 -39.70
C LEU A 154 -14.92 -25.69 -40.93
N ALA A 155 -14.58 -24.49 -41.42
CA ALA A 155 -15.17 -23.93 -42.63
C ALA A 155 -14.85 -24.76 -43.88
N ALA A 156 -13.64 -25.32 -43.98
CA ALA A 156 -13.24 -26.20 -45.07
C ALA A 156 -13.96 -27.56 -45.02
N ARG A 157 -14.16 -28.13 -43.81
CA ARG A 157 -14.86 -29.40 -43.62
C ARG A 157 -16.38 -29.29 -43.84
N TYR A 158 -16.97 -28.15 -43.54
CA TYR A 158 -18.42 -27.91 -43.63
C TYR A 158 -18.73 -26.61 -44.39
N PRO A 159 -18.58 -26.60 -45.73
CA PRO A 159 -18.88 -25.42 -46.53
C PRO A 159 -20.39 -25.11 -46.49
N GLY A 160 -20.77 -23.95 -45.95
CA GLY A 160 -22.14 -23.41 -45.99
C GLY A 160 -22.95 -23.49 -44.69
N THR A 161 -22.48 -24.15 -43.63
CA THR A 161 -23.22 -24.28 -42.35
C THR A 161 -22.58 -23.51 -41.18
N VAL A 162 -21.39 -22.94 -41.35
CA VAL A 162 -20.74 -22.14 -40.30
C VAL A 162 -21.35 -20.74 -40.25
N VAL A 163 -22.30 -20.54 -39.34
CA VAL A 163 -22.91 -19.24 -39.05
C VAL A 163 -21.89 -18.34 -38.34
N ALA A 164 -21.72 -17.10 -38.83
CA ALA A 164 -20.82 -16.12 -38.22
C ALA A 164 -21.11 -15.93 -36.71
N PRO A 165 -20.09 -15.67 -35.87
CA PRO A 165 -20.30 -15.45 -34.44
C PRO A 165 -21.30 -14.31 -34.23
N ARG A 166 -22.47 -14.61 -33.65
CA ARG A 166 -23.42 -13.57 -33.25
C ARG A 166 -22.74 -12.67 -32.23
N GLU A 167 -22.66 -11.38 -32.53
CA GLU A 167 -22.29 -10.36 -31.55
C GLU A 167 -23.19 -10.54 -30.32
N LYS A 168 -22.58 -10.83 -29.17
CA LYS A 168 -23.31 -10.89 -27.91
C LYS A 168 -23.84 -9.50 -27.62
N LYS A 169 -25.12 -9.24 -27.93
CA LYS A 169 -25.86 -8.15 -27.31
C LYS A 169 -25.79 -8.38 -25.81
N THR A 170 -25.11 -7.49 -25.09
CA THR A 170 -25.22 -7.40 -23.64
C THR A 170 -26.71 -7.39 -23.28
N PRO A 171 -27.21 -8.33 -22.47
CA PRO A 171 -28.58 -8.26 -22.02
C PRO A 171 -28.73 -7.01 -21.16
N VAL A 172 -29.56 -6.07 -21.63
CA VAL A 172 -30.08 -4.99 -20.80
C VAL A 172 -30.88 -5.66 -19.70
N ALA A 173 -30.44 -5.52 -18.46
CA ALA A 173 -31.17 -6.00 -17.30
C ALA A 173 -32.41 -5.10 -17.13
N ASP A 174 -33.53 -5.50 -17.72
CA ASP A 174 -34.83 -4.95 -17.38
C ASP A 174 -35.26 -5.61 -16.06
N VAL A 175 -34.87 -4.98 -14.94
CA VAL A 175 -35.34 -5.35 -13.60
C VAL A 175 -36.60 -4.53 -13.33
N PRO A 176 -37.80 -5.13 -13.31
CA PRO A 176 -38.99 -4.43 -12.82
C PRO A 176 -38.91 -4.41 -11.29
N GLY A 177 -38.81 -3.21 -10.72
CA GLY A 177 -38.92 -2.98 -9.28
C GLY A 177 -40.30 -3.38 -8.72
N PRO A 178 -40.41 -3.58 -7.40
CA PRO A 178 -41.57 -4.22 -6.77
C PRO A 178 -42.69 -3.22 -6.48
N VAL A 179 -43.91 -3.46 -6.96
CA VAL A 179 -45.12 -2.85 -6.38
C VAL A 179 -46.32 -3.79 -6.46
N ALA A 180 -46.71 -4.35 -5.31
CA ALA A 180 -48.11 -4.68 -5.03
C ALA A 180 -48.31 -4.81 -3.51
N THR A 181 -48.51 -3.67 -2.84
CA THR A 181 -49.13 -3.63 -1.51
C THR A 181 -50.60 -4.03 -1.63
N LEU A 182 -50.97 -5.18 -1.05
CA LEU A 182 -52.36 -5.56 -0.83
C LEU A 182 -52.95 -4.72 0.31
N ARG A 183 -53.75 -3.69 -0.03
CA ARG A 183 -54.65 -3.04 0.94
C ARG A 183 -55.88 -3.93 1.16
N GLY A 184 -55.89 -4.64 2.28
CA GLY A 184 -57.12 -5.24 2.81
C GLY A 184 -58.11 -4.15 3.21
N LYS A 185 -59.34 -4.23 2.68
CA LYS A 185 -60.49 -3.49 3.20
C LYS A 185 -61.06 -4.28 4.38
N SER A 186 -60.98 -3.72 5.57
CA SER A 186 -61.81 -4.12 6.71
C SER A 186 -63.25 -3.64 6.49
N LYS A 187 -64.20 -4.55 6.64
CA LYS A 187 -65.57 -4.29 7.10
C LYS A 187 -65.86 -5.29 8.21
#